data_AF-A0A9E1QRQ1-F1
#
_entry.id   AF-A0A9E1QRQ1-F1
#
_cell.length_a   1.000
_cell.length_b   1.000
_cell.length_c   1.000
_cell.angle_alpha   90.00
_cell.angle_beta   90.00
_cell.angle_gamma   90.00
#
_symmetry.space_group_name_H-M   'P 1'
#
loop_
_entity.id
_entity.type
_entity.pdbx_description
1 polymer ?
#
loop_
_entity_poly.entity_id
_entity_poly.type
_entity_poly.pdbx_seq_one_letter_code
_entity_poly.pdbx_strand_id
1 'polypeptide(L)'
;MSKVSSYGIKVIRTDTYVFVAVIFLTIYLILGSGLHGDDYAVISGAQKVSFYEYFYPSPDKIGASIFNLPNYYLFRWTYFTLGYDYQIIYDLIKVFSISLSVYLTYRFFTDYLQKDRAFILSILFCLYPLHDTTSYWYMTFTYVLIPSLILFSHHIIRNNKYKIGAPILLISSFAHYSSPPYVFGLAVIFIFEKKFKKAAIFAIPGFLYVAYYFWIKFNYAGVERRINTDLSILDFLKKILLQPISFIESALGPSYWLKAFYAIESISLVSMIIVAVISVFAFLKVKKISKIPLLSKSLLAGLVSVLILSFGMYALTGLYSHSAFNLGNRSTVYGSLFIAFLLVTFLPANKKSVAFLLIVFLAPVFGLSDHWKSWNTNQKIVIENIRNNQDLKAIEHDSTLIITGNIYSKLGSYAHIEFFSMPWNVRAIFEDSTNAKNIVALTPYVVVINDYLIDPKFGGK
;
A
#
# COMPACT_ATOMS: atom_id res chain seq x y z
N MET A 1 -38.31 -14.18 30.68
CA MET A 1 -37.65 -14.12 29.36
C MET A 1 -37.60 -12.67 28.89
N SER A 2 -36.44 -12.02 28.98
CA SER A 2 -36.26 -10.61 28.61
C SER A 2 -36.42 -10.43 27.10
N LYS A 3 -37.32 -9.54 26.67
CA LYS A 3 -37.41 -9.07 25.28
C LYS A 3 -36.05 -8.48 24.90
N VAL A 4 -35.26 -9.22 24.12
CA VAL A 4 -34.14 -8.67 23.37
C VAL A 4 -34.71 -7.54 22.52
N SER A 5 -34.34 -6.31 22.85
CA SER A 5 -34.78 -5.09 22.19
C SER A 5 -34.62 -5.23 20.67
N SER A 6 -35.73 -5.14 19.94
CA SER A 6 -35.76 -5.23 18.47
C SER A 6 -34.87 -4.17 17.80
N TYR A 7 -34.55 -3.09 18.51
CA TYR A 7 -33.59 -2.07 18.09
C TYR A 7 -32.16 -2.61 18.00
N GLY A 8 -31.73 -3.46 18.95
CA GLY A 8 -30.40 -4.08 18.92
C GLY A 8 -30.21 -5.01 17.72
N ILE A 9 -31.23 -5.82 17.41
CA ILE A 9 -31.22 -6.74 16.27
C ILE A 9 -31.21 -5.98 14.93
N LYS A 10 -31.95 -4.86 14.83
CA LYS A 10 -32.04 -4.06 13.60
C LYS A 10 -30.74 -3.31 13.30
N VAL A 11 -30.04 -2.81 14.33
CA VAL A 11 -28.73 -2.13 14.17
C VAL A 11 -27.63 -3.12 13.78
N ILE A 12 -27.58 -4.31 14.41
CA ILE A 12 -26.59 -5.34 14.06
C ILE A 12 -26.76 -5.83 12.61
N ARG A 13 -28.01 -6.03 12.14
CA ARG A 13 -28.27 -6.41 10.75
C ARG A 13 -27.81 -5.34 9.74
N THR A 14 -27.94 -4.05 10.08
CA THR A 14 -27.59 -2.95 9.17
C THR A 14 -26.07 -2.84 8.97
N ASP A 15 -25.28 -3.01 10.04
CA ASP A 15 -23.82 -2.98 9.95
C ASP A 15 -23.29 -4.16 9.09
N THR A 16 -23.91 -5.35 9.15
CA THR A 16 -23.52 -6.52 8.33
C THR A 16 -23.70 -6.28 6.83
N TYR A 17 -24.85 -5.77 6.38
CA TYR A 17 -25.09 -5.54 4.94
C TYR A 17 -24.13 -4.53 4.33
N VAL A 18 -23.74 -3.52 5.12
CA VAL A 18 -22.77 -2.51 4.69
C VAL A 18 -21.40 -3.15 4.45
N PHE A 19 -20.93 -4.04 5.34
CA PHE A 19 -19.66 -4.73 5.14
C PHE A 19 -19.70 -5.77 4.02
N VAL A 20 -20.85 -6.42 3.79
CA VAL A 20 -21.04 -7.26 2.61
C VAL A 20 -20.90 -6.44 1.33
N ALA A 21 -21.47 -5.22 1.28
CA ALA A 21 -21.30 -4.32 0.15
C ALA A 21 -19.83 -3.88 -0.04
N VAL A 22 -19.07 -3.67 1.04
CA VAL A 22 -17.63 -3.40 0.96
C VAL A 22 -16.89 -4.58 0.32
N ILE A 23 -17.22 -5.82 0.70
CA ILE A 23 -16.59 -7.01 0.11
C ILE A 23 -16.91 -7.09 -1.39
N PHE A 24 -18.16 -6.88 -1.81
CA PHE A 24 -18.49 -6.87 -3.23
C PHE A 24 -17.77 -5.74 -3.99
N LEU A 25 -17.66 -4.55 -3.38
CA LEU A 25 -16.92 -3.44 -3.96
C LEU A 25 -15.44 -3.78 -4.12
N THR A 26 -14.79 -4.32 -3.10
CA THR A 26 -13.36 -4.67 -3.16
C THR A 26 -13.10 -5.83 -4.12
N ILE A 27 -13.99 -6.84 -4.18
CA ILE A 27 -13.95 -7.89 -5.21
C ILE A 27 -13.95 -7.23 -6.58
N TYR A 28 -14.92 -6.35 -6.86
CA TYR A 28 -15.00 -5.69 -8.15
C TYR A 28 -13.73 -4.89 -8.45
N LEU A 29 -13.22 -4.11 -7.50
CA LEU A 29 -12.08 -3.24 -7.73
C LEU A 29 -10.76 -4.01 -7.92
N ILE A 30 -10.54 -5.11 -7.19
CA ILE A 30 -9.21 -5.72 -7.08
C ILE A 30 -9.07 -6.97 -7.96
N LEU A 31 -10.15 -7.74 -8.15
CA LEU A 31 -10.09 -9.00 -8.90
C LEU A 31 -9.63 -8.74 -10.35
N GLY A 32 -8.63 -9.50 -10.81
CA GLY A 32 -8.01 -9.31 -12.11
C GLY A 32 -6.84 -8.32 -12.12
N SER A 33 -6.49 -7.71 -10.98
CA SER A 33 -5.28 -6.88 -10.89
C SER A 33 -4.00 -7.71 -10.88
N GLY A 34 -3.97 -8.95 -10.38
CA GLY A 34 -2.81 -9.85 -10.54
C GLY A 34 -1.52 -9.42 -9.83
N LEU A 35 -0.38 -9.83 -10.41
CA LEU A 35 0.97 -9.64 -9.88
C LEU A 35 1.69 -8.53 -10.65
N HIS A 36 2.52 -7.77 -9.95
CA HIS A 36 3.23 -6.61 -10.53
C HIS A 36 4.64 -6.46 -9.99
N GLY A 37 5.49 -5.77 -10.74
CA GLY A 37 6.81 -5.37 -10.29
C GLY A 37 7.58 -6.49 -9.61
N ASP A 38 8.05 -6.23 -8.39
CA ASP A 38 8.92 -7.16 -7.64
C ASP A 38 8.26 -8.50 -7.29
N ASP A 39 6.94 -8.66 -7.47
CA ASP A 39 6.29 -9.96 -7.29
C ASP A 39 6.97 -11.04 -8.15
N TYR A 40 7.35 -10.70 -9.39
CA TYR A 40 7.96 -11.67 -10.31
C TYR A 40 9.33 -12.14 -9.83
N ALA A 41 10.21 -11.21 -9.45
CA ALA A 41 11.53 -11.57 -8.91
C ALA A 41 11.43 -12.31 -7.57
N VAL A 42 10.47 -11.95 -6.71
CA VAL A 42 10.27 -12.65 -5.44
C VAL A 42 9.75 -14.07 -5.67
N ILE A 43 8.89 -14.31 -6.65
CA ILE A 43 8.47 -15.67 -7.02
C ILE A 43 9.65 -16.49 -7.55
N SER A 44 10.41 -15.97 -8.52
CA SER A 44 11.60 -16.64 -9.06
C SER A 44 12.59 -17.02 -7.95
N GLY A 45 12.83 -16.12 -7.00
CA GLY A 45 13.67 -16.40 -5.83
C GLY A 45 13.05 -17.42 -4.88
N ALA A 46 11.77 -17.26 -4.52
CA ALA A 46 11.10 -18.11 -3.54
C ALA A 46 10.96 -19.57 -4.01
N GLN A 47 10.74 -19.80 -5.30
CA GLN A 47 10.64 -21.16 -5.86
C GLN A 47 11.96 -21.93 -5.84
N LYS A 48 13.09 -21.25 -5.64
CA LYS A 48 14.44 -21.84 -5.54
C LYS A 48 14.85 -22.18 -4.09
N VAL A 49 14.03 -21.83 -3.10
CA VAL A 49 14.32 -22.03 -1.67
C VAL A 49 13.76 -23.39 -1.21
N SER A 50 14.49 -24.12 -0.37
CA SER A 50 13.96 -25.36 0.22
C SER A 50 12.94 -25.10 1.33
N PHE A 51 12.09 -26.09 1.64
CA PHE A 51 11.13 -25.98 2.75
C PHE A 51 11.81 -25.62 4.09
N TYR A 52 12.96 -26.25 4.38
CA TYR A 52 13.72 -25.96 5.59
C TYR A 52 14.23 -24.52 5.62
N GLU A 53 14.83 -24.05 4.52
CA GLU A 53 15.33 -22.68 4.40
C GLU A 53 14.20 -21.64 4.45
N TYR A 54 12.99 -21.97 4.02
CA TYR A 54 11.86 -21.05 4.12
C TYR A 54 11.46 -20.78 5.58
N PHE A 55 11.39 -21.82 6.42
CA PHE A 55 10.98 -21.68 7.82
C PHE A 55 12.13 -21.23 8.73
N TYR A 56 13.37 -21.57 8.37
CA TYR A 56 14.59 -21.18 9.07
C TYR A 56 15.51 -20.39 8.14
N PRO A 57 15.07 -19.21 7.67
CA PRO A 57 15.84 -18.45 6.71
C PRO A 57 17.04 -17.81 7.40
N SER A 58 18.21 -17.89 6.76
CA SER A 58 19.38 -17.17 7.25
C SER A 58 19.21 -15.67 7.00
N PRO A 59 19.64 -14.79 7.93
CA PRO A 59 19.41 -13.34 7.82
C PRO A 59 19.97 -12.69 6.54
N ASP A 60 21.03 -13.26 5.98
CA ASP A 60 21.66 -12.88 4.71
C ASP A 60 20.83 -13.28 3.48
N LYS A 61 20.12 -14.42 3.53
CA LYS A 61 19.29 -14.90 2.42
C LYS A 61 17.88 -14.28 2.37
N ILE A 62 17.30 -13.95 3.53
CA ILE A 62 15.94 -13.42 3.60
C ILE A 62 15.83 -11.92 3.25
N GLY A 63 16.98 -11.23 3.09
CA GLY A 63 17.04 -9.82 2.72
C GLY A 63 16.23 -8.91 3.65
N ALA A 64 15.54 -7.91 3.09
CA ALA A 64 14.72 -6.98 3.88
C ALA A 64 13.51 -7.62 4.59
N SER A 65 13.17 -8.88 4.30
CA SER A 65 12.07 -9.56 5.01
C SER A 65 12.42 -9.88 6.46
N ILE A 66 13.71 -9.90 6.85
CA ILE A 66 14.12 -10.08 8.25
C ILE A 66 13.51 -9.00 9.15
N PHE A 67 13.34 -7.78 8.63
CA PHE A 67 12.75 -6.67 9.39
C PHE A 67 11.24 -6.79 9.55
N ASN A 68 10.60 -7.77 8.92
CA ASN A 68 9.15 -7.88 8.78
C ASN A 68 8.68 -9.33 8.92
N LEU A 69 9.26 -10.10 9.85
CA LEU A 69 9.02 -11.55 9.98
C LEU A 69 7.55 -11.95 10.04
N PRO A 70 6.65 -11.28 10.79
CA PRO A 70 5.24 -11.63 10.77
C PRO A 70 4.63 -11.55 9.36
N ASN A 71 4.97 -10.54 8.57
CA ASN A 71 4.50 -10.40 7.19
C ASN A 71 5.10 -11.47 6.28
N TYR A 72 6.39 -11.78 6.45
CA TYR A 72 7.03 -12.89 5.75
C TYR A 72 6.24 -14.20 5.94
N TYR A 73 5.98 -14.60 7.18
CA TYR A 73 5.27 -15.85 7.44
C TYR A 73 3.77 -15.81 7.09
N LEU A 74 3.10 -14.67 7.24
CA LEU A 74 1.65 -14.55 6.97
C LEU A 74 1.31 -14.46 5.49
N PHE A 75 2.17 -13.86 4.67
CA PHE A 75 1.82 -13.52 3.29
C PHE A 75 2.81 -14.01 2.25
N ARG A 76 4.12 -14.05 2.55
CA ARG A 76 5.13 -14.47 1.54
C ARG A 76 5.13 -15.96 1.25
N TRP A 77 4.45 -16.78 2.05
CA TRP A 77 4.28 -18.21 1.76
C TRP A 77 3.60 -18.43 0.41
N THR A 78 2.77 -17.47 -0.03
CA THR A 78 2.11 -17.54 -1.33
C THR A 78 3.10 -17.57 -2.49
N TYR A 79 4.16 -16.76 -2.43
CA TYR A 79 5.21 -16.79 -3.46
C TYR A 79 5.92 -18.14 -3.51
N PHE A 80 6.14 -18.75 -2.33
CA PHE A 80 6.77 -20.05 -2.21
C PHE A 80 5.88 -21.19 -2.73
N THR A 81 4.57 -21.16 -2.47
CA THR A 81 3.66 -22.29 -2.79
C THR A 81 2.89 -22.14 -4.09
N LEU A 82 2.56 -20.91 -4.50
CA LEU A 82 1.64 -20.66 -5.61
C LEU A 82 2.36 -20.31 -6.92
N GLY A 83 3.58 -19.77 -6.84
CA GLY A 83 4.30 -19.35 -8.04
C GLY A 83 3.52 -18.34 -8.90
N TYR A 84 3.68 -18.45 -10.22
CA TYR A 84 3.05 -17.55 -11.21
C TYR A 84 1.61 -17.90 -11.58
N ASP A 85 1.19 -19.15 -11.38
CA ASP A 85 0.00 -19.70 -12.05
C ASP A 85 -1.31 -19.37 -11.31
N TYR A 86 -1.27 -19.25 -9.98
CA TYR A 86 -2.48 -19.05 -9.16
C TYR A 86 -2.75 -17.59 -8.80
N GLN A 87 -2.64 -16.67 -9.76
CA GLN A 87 -2.86 -15.22 -9.54
C GLN A 87 -4.20 -14.87 -8.86
N ILE A 88 -5.25 -15.67 -9.09
CA ILE A 88 -6.56 -15.48 -8.48
C ILE A 88 -6.49 -15.52 -6.94
N ILE A 89 -5.62 -16.35 -6.36
CA ILE A 89 -5.49 -16.47 -4.91
C ILE A 89 -4.81 -15.22 -4.34
N TYR A 90 -3.81 -14.67 -5.03
CA TYR A 90 -3.19 -13.39 -4.66
C TYR A 90 -4.22 -12.26 -4.66
N ASP A 91 -5.10 -12.22 -5.66
CA ASP A 91 -6.21 -11.25 -5.71
C ASP A 91 -7.20 -11.43 -4.55
N LEU A 92 -7.58 -12.66 -4.21
CA LEU A 92 -8.46 -12.94 -3.08
C LEU A 92 -7.86 -12.51 -1.74
N ILE A 93 -6.55 -12.67 -1.56
CA ILE A 93 -5.84 -12.19 -0.36
C ILE A 93 -5.84 -10.66 -0.30
N LYS A 94 -5.63 -9.97 -1.42
CA LYS A 94 -5.75 -8.50 -1.49
C LYS A 94 -7.18 -8.06 -1.13
N VAL A 95 -8.20 -8.69 -1.72
CA VAL A 95 -9.63 -8.42 -1.43
C VAL A 95 -9.92 -8.59 0.06
N PHE A 96 -9.50 -9.70 0.65
CA PHE A 96 -9.69 -9.96 2.08
C PHE A 96 -8.98 -8.89 2.92
N SER A 97 -7.72 -8.62 2.61
CA SER A 97 -6.88 -7.69 3.37
C SER A 97 -7.42 -6.26 3.34
N ILE A 98 -7.84 -5.76 2.18
CA ILE A 98 -8.41 -4.41 2.04
C ILE A 98 -9.79 -4.33 2.69
N SER A 99 -10.65 -5.35 2.54
CA SER A 99 -11.96 -5.38 3.20
C SER A 99 -11.83 -5.40 4.72
N LEU A 100 -10.90 -6.20 5.24
CA LEU A 100 -10.57 -6.23 6.65
C LEU A 100 -10.01 -4.88 7.12
N SER A 101 -9.14 -4.25 6.33
CA SER A 101 -8.59 -2.92 6.64
C SER A 101 -9.68 -1.86 6.80
N VAL A 102 -10.69 -1.86 5.91
CA VAL A 102 -11.86 -0.96 6.02
C VAL A 102 -12.61 -1.20 7.33
N TYR A 103 -12.84 -2.46 7.71
CA TYR A 103 -13.50 -2.81 8.96
C TYR A 103 -12.70 -2.36 10.19
N LEU A 104 -11.41 -2.70 10.25
CA LEU A 104 -10.53 -2.38 11.37
C LEU A 104 -10.38 -0.87 11.56
N THR A 105 -10.24 -0.14 10.46
CA THR A 105 -10.16 1.33 10.45
C THR A 105 -11.49 1.95 10.89
N TYR A 106 -12.62 1.43 10.41
CA TYR A 106 -13.95 1.87 10.85
C TYR A 106 -14.09 1.75 12.36
N ARG A 107 -13.70 0.60 12.95
CA ARG A 107 -13.76 0.38 14.40
C ARG A 107 -12.98 1.43 15.17
N PHE A 108 -11.77 1.78 14.72
CA PHE A 108 -10.99 2.87 15.33
C PHE A 108 -11.71 4.22 15.26
N PHE A 109 -12.20 4.61 14.08
CA PHE A 109 -12.81 5.93 13.93
C PHE A 109 -14.15 6.08 14.63
N THR A 110 -14.85 4.97 14.95
CA THR A 110 -16.06 5.04 15.78
C THR A 110 -15.81 5.52 17.22
N ASP A 111 -14.56 5.53 17.69
CA ASP A 111 -14.21 6.14 18.98
C ASP A 111 -14.27 7.68 18.96
N TYR A 112 -14.29 8.30 17.77
CA TYR A 112 -14.15 9.75 17.59
C TYR A 112 -15.22 10.37 16.68
N LEU A 113 -15.82 9.59 15.79
CA LEU A 113 -16.75 10.04 14.76
C LEU A 113 -18.06 9.24 14.86
N GLN A 114 -19.14 9.81 14.32
CA GLN A 114 -20.37 9.06 14.12
C GLN A 114 -20.14 7.93 13.10
N LYS A 115 -20.90 6.82 13.25
CA LYS A 115 -20.65 5.57 12.51
C LYS A 115 -20.57 5.76 10.99
N ASP A 116 -21.48 6.53 10.42
CA ASP A 116 -21.52 6.82 8.98
C ASP A 116 -20.27 7.59 8.51
N ARG A 117 -19.81 8.59 9.27
CA ARG A 117 -18.58 9.33 8.97
C ARG A 117 -17.33 8.46 9.17
N ALA A 118 -17.28 7.67 10.24
CA ALA A 118 -16.20 6.71 10.46
C ALA A 118 -16.09 5.71 9.30
N PHE A 119 -17.24 5.27 8.75
CA PHE A 119 -17.30 4.35 7.62
C PHE A 119 -16.85 5.01 6.30
N ILE A 120 -17.29 6.24 6.02
CA ILE A 120 -16.80 6.98 4.84
C ILE A 120 -15.28 7.18 4.95
N LEU A 121 -14.77 7.53 6.13
CA LEU A 121 -13.35 7.75 6.36
C LEU A 121 -12.56 6.46 6.11
N SER A 122 -13.01 5.32 6.61
CA SER A 122 -12.30 4.06 6.42
C SER A 122 -12.25 3.64 4.94
N ILE A 123 -13.33 3.84 4.18
CA ILE A 123 -13.32 3.62 2.72
C ILE A 123 -12.34 4.59 2.04
N LEU A 124 -12.42 5.89 2.35
CA LEU A 124 -11.54 6.90 1.76
C LEU A 124 -10.08 6.58 2.03
N PHE A 125 -9.71 6.25 3.27
CA PHE A 125 -8.33 5.89 3.61
C PHE A 125 -7.88 4.63 2.89
N CYS A 126 -8.64 3.52 2.96
CA CYS A 126 -8.15 2.25 2.45
C CYS A 126 -8.09 2.16 0.91
N LEU A 127 -8.86 2.99 0.20
CA LEU A 127 -8.96 2.97 -1.26
C LEU A 127 -8.52 4.30 -1.90
N TYR A 128 -7.85 5.20 -1.17
CA TYR A 128 -7.55 6.52 -1.72
C TYR A 128 -6.68 6.44 -2.99
N PRO A 129 -7.01 7.19 -4.06
CA PRO A 129 -6.23 7.17 -5.31
C PRO A 129 -4.74 7.50 -5.13
N LEU A 130 -4.33 8.23 -4.09
CA LEU A 130 -2.91 8.58 -3.88
C LEU A 130 -2.00 7.38 -3.63
N HIS A 131 -2.54 6.25 -3.17
CA HIS A 131 -1.76 5.03 -2.91
C HIS A 131 -2.42 3.79 -3.52
N ASP A 132 -2.97 3.92 -4.72
CA ASP A 132 -3.62 2.83 -5.46
C ASP A 132 -2.73 1.58 -5.58
N THR A 133 -1.41 1.76 -5.65
CA THR A 133 -0.46 0.65 -5.60
C THR A 133 -0.71 -0.28 -4.41
N THR A 134 -1.01 0.26 -3.23
CA THR A 134 -1.30 -0.55 -2.02
C THR A 134 -2.60 -1.33 -2.11
N SER A 135 -3.50 -0.99 -3.03
CA SER A 135 -4.76 -1.74 -3.23
C SER A 135 -4.60 -2.83 -4.29
N TYR A 136 -3.77 -2.61 -5.30
CA TYR A 136 -3.71 -3.46 -6.50
C TYR A 136 -2.44 -4.31 -6.62
N TRP A 137 -1.31 -3.90 -6.04
CA TRP A 137 -0.06 -4.67 -6.05
C TRP A 137 0.08 -5.55 -4.81
N TYR A 138 0.24 -6.88 -5.01
CA TYR A 138 0.22 -7.88 -3.94
C TYR A 138 1.28 -7.64 -2.87
N MET A 139 2.53 -7.31 -3.22
CA MET A 139 3.55 -7.05 -2.20
C MET A 139 3.20 -5.89 -1.24
N THR A 140 2.30 -4.98 -1.64
CA THR A 140 2.11 -3.69 -0.95
C THR A 140 0.78 -3.51 -0.24
N PHE A 141 -0.16 -4.47 -0.28
CA PHE A 141 -1.40 -4.34 0.51
C PHE A 141 -1.16 -4.23 2.01
N THR A 142 0.00 -4.72 2.48
CA THR A 142 0.42 -4.62 3.88
C THR A 142 0.68 -3.17 4.32
N TYR A 143 0.90 -2.23 3.40
CA TYR A 143 0.98 -0.80 3.71
C TYR A 143 -0.35 -0.21 4.20
N VAL A 144 -1.48 -0.86 3.94
CA VAL A 144 -2.80 -0.46 4.47
C VAL A 144 -3.21 -1.38 5.63
N LEU A 145 -3.04 -2.70 5.46
CA LEU A 145 -3.46 -3.68 6.48
C LEU A 145 -2.75 -3.49 7.82
N ILE A 146 -1.43 -3.29 7.81
CA ILE A 146 -0.67 -3.15 9.06
C ILE A 146 -1.06 -1.88 9.82
N PRO A 147 -1.15 -0.69 9.19
CA PRO A 147 -1.71 0.48 9.85
C PRO A 147 -3.14 0.29 10.36
N SER A 148 -4.02 -0.38 9.61
CA SER A 148 -5.37 -0.68 10.07
C SER A 148 -5.40 -1.58 11.30
N LEU A 149 -4.49 -2.57 11.40
CA LEU A 149 -4.31 -3.37 12.62
C LEU A 149 -3.83 -2.53 13.80
N ILE A 150 -2.89 -1.59 13.59
CA ILE A 150 -2.40 -0.68 14.64
C ILE A 150 -3.53 0.25 15.11
N LEU A 151 -4.30 0.84 14.19
CA LEU A 151 -5.49 1.64 14.50
C LEU A 151 -6.50 0.82 15.31
N PHE A 152 -6.76 -0.43 14.92
CA PHE A 152 -7.66 -1.31 15.65
C PHE A 152 -7.12 -1.70 17.03
N SER A 153 -5.82 -1.96 17.18
CA SER A 153 -5.19 -2.17 18.48
C SER A 153 -5.39 -0.95 19.38
N HIS A 154 -5.32 0.26 18.82
CA HIS A 154 -5.60 1.48 19.57
C HIS A 154 -7.05 1.49 20.08
N HIS A 155 -8.03 1.14 19.24
CA HIS A 155 -9.43 1.00 19.64
C HIS A 155 -9.60 0.02 20.81
N ILE A 156 -8.98 -1.16 20.71
CA ILE A 156 -9.08 -2.20 21.74
C ILE A 156 -8.45 -1.74 23.07
N ILE A 157 -7.26 -1.12 23.01
CA ILE A 157 -6.54 -0.62 24.20
C ILE A 157 -7.27 0.57 24.82
N ARG A 158 -7.85 1.48 24.01
CA ARG A 158 -8.72 2.55 24.49
C ARG A 158 -9.87 1.99 25.31
N ASN A 159 -10.44 0.86 24.88
CA ASN A 159 -11.52 0.14 25.54
C ASN A 159 -11.07 -0.89 26.60
N ASN A 160 -9.85 -0.74 27.14
CA ASN A 160 -9.29 -1.54 28.24
C ASN A 160 -9.12 -3.04 27.97
N LYS A 161 -9.19 -3.49 26.72
CA LYS A 161 -9.06 -4.92 26.34
C LYS A 161 -7.61 -5.29 26.02
N TYR A 162 -6.70 -5.06 26.98
CA TYR A 162 -5.24 -5.17 26.77
C TYR A 162 -4.78 -6.55 26.30
N LYS A 163 -5.41 -7.63 26.79
CA LYS A 163 -5.07 -9.02 26.44
C LYS A 163 -5.18 -9.32 24.95
N ILE A 164 -6.01 -8.58 24.22
CA ILE A 164 -6.20 -8.72 22.78
C ILE A 164 -5.42 -7.63 22.05
N GLY A 165 -5.50 -6.39 22.53
CA GLY A 165 -4.92 -5.24 21.83
C GLY A 165 -3.40 -5.23 21.82
N ALA A 166 -2.75 -5.65 22.92
CA ALA A 166 -1.29 -5.65 23.01
C ALA A 166 -0.63 -6.70 22.09
N PRO A 167 -1.12 -7.96 22.01
CA PRO A 167 -0.59 -8.92 21.03
C PRO A 167 -0.75 -8.48 19.58
N ILE A 168 -1.92 -7.95 19.20
CA ILE A 168 -2.15 -7.45 17.84
C ILE A 168 -1.20 -6.27 17.54
N LEU A 169 -1.01 -5.37 18.50
CA LEU A 169 -0.07 -4.25 18.37
C LEU A 169 1.37 -4.73 18.21
N LEU A 170 1.79 -5.73 18.98
CA LEU A 170 3.14 -6.29 18.88
C LEU A 170 3.38 -6.92 17.50
N ILE A 171 2.47 -7.79 17.07
CA ILE A 171 2.56 -8.44 15.74
C ILE A 171 2.58 -7.39 14.63
N SER A 172 1.66 -6.42 14.67
CA SER A 172 1.59 -5.37 13.64
C SER A 172 2.79 -4.41 13.67
N SER A 173 3.38 -4.13 14.83
CA SER A 173 4.60 -3.33 14.94
C SER A 173 5.78 -4.01 14.23
N PHE A 174 5.89 -5.32 14.35
CA PHE A 174 6.95 -6.12 13.72
C PHE A 174 6.63 -6.55 12.28
N ALA A 175 5.39 -6.40 11.82
CA ALA A 175 4.97 -6.87 10.50
C ALA A 175 5.39 -5.94 9.35
N HIS A 176 5.69 -4.67 9.62
CA HIS A 176 6.10 -3.76 8.56
C HIS A 176 6.93 -2.59 9.11
N TYR A 177 8.00 -2.23 8.40
CA TYR A 177 8.86 -1.09 8.73
C TYR A 177 8.14 0.27 8.71
N SER A 178 6.94 0.32 8.15
CA SER A 178 6.06 1.49 8.14
C SER A 178 5.30 1.68 9.47
N SER A 179 5.39 0.73 10.40
CA SER A 179 4.68 0.77 11.67
C SER A 179 5.09 1.90 12.62
N PRO A 180 6.37 2.33 12.74
CA PRO A 180 6.78 3.24 13.83
C PRO A 180 6.05 4.59 13.82
N PRO A 181 5.86 5.28 12.67
CA PRO A 181 5.08 6.51 12.65
C PRO A 181 3.64 6.33 13.16
N TYR A 182 2.98 5.21 12.84
CA TYR A 182 1.64 4.91 13.35
C TYR A 182 1.65 4.61 14.85
N VAL A 183 2.57 3.78 15.32
CA VAL A 183 2.64 3.40 16.74
C VAL A 183 2.90 4.63 17.62
N PHE A 184 3.96 5.39 17.32
CA PHE A 184 4.32 6.57 18.11
C PHE A 184 3.34 7.71 17.90
N GLY A 185 2.88 7.97 16.68
CA GLY A 185 1.91 9.01 16.40
C GLY A 185 0.57 8.77 17.09
N LEU A 186 0.04 7.55 17.09
CA LEU A 186 -1.21 7.24 17.78
C LEU A 186 -1.05 7.18 19.31
N ALA A 187 0.14 6.88 19.83
CA ALA A 187 0.41 7.00 21.27
C ALA A 187 0.22 8.45 21.78
N VAL A 188 0.47 9.46 20.92
CA VAL A 188 0.23 10.87 21.23
C VAL A 188 -1.24 11.14 21.59
N ILE A 189 -2.19 10.40 21.02
CA ILE A 189 -3.61 10.54 21.39
C ILE A 189 -3.80 10.25 22.88
N PHE A 190 -3.22 9.18 23.39
CA PHE A 190 -3.29 8.86 24.82
C PHE A 190 -2.53 9.85 25.68
N ILE A 191 -1.38 10.37 25.23
CA ILE A 191 -0.62 11.41 25.93
C ILE A 191 -1.46 12.69 26.04
N PHE A 192 -2.05 13.14 24.94
CA PHE A 192 -2.90 14.32 24.88
C PHE A 192 -4.12 14.19 25.80
N GLU A 193 -4.67 12.98 25.92
CA GLU A 193 -5.76 12.65 26.84
C GLU A 193 -5.30 12.38 28.29
N LYS A 194 -4.02 12.57 28.61
CA LYS A 194 -3.42 12.31 29.93
C LYS A 194 -3.54 10.84 30.39
N LYS A 195 -3.65 9.90 29.45
CA LYS A 195 -3.74 8.44 29.68
C LYS A 195 -2.38 7.76 29.53
N PHE A 196 -1.40 8.17 30.34
CA PHE A 196 0.01 7.77 30.19
C PHE A 196 0.24 6.25 30.24
N LYS A 197 -0.48 5.50 31.09
CA LYS A 197 -0.38 4.03 31.12
C LYS A 197 -0.72 3.40 29.77
N LYS A 198 -1.77 3.90 29.09
CA LYS A 198 -2.16 3.41 27.76
C LYS A 198 -1.13 3.84 26.71
N ALA A 199 -0.62 5.06 26.81
CA ALA A 199 0.44 5.54 25.93
C ALA A 199 1.70 4.65 26.02
N ALA A 200 2.13 4.29 27.24
CA ALA A 200 3.28 3.40 27.45
C ALA A 200 3.04 2.01 26.86
N ILE A 201 1.89 1.38 27.16
CA ILE A 201 1.52 0.07 26.58
C ILE A 201 1.52 0.14 25.05
N PHE A 202 1.06 1.25 24.48
CA PHE A 202 0.99 1.42 23.03
C PHE A 202 2.36 1.66 22.39
N ALA A 203 3.24 2.44 23.03
CA ALA A 203 4.54 2.81 22.49
C ALA A 203 5.61 1.72 22.63
N ILE A 204 5.55 0.88 23.67
CA ILE A 204 6.56 -0.16 23.96
C ILE A 204 6.83 -1.07 22.74
N PRO A 205 5.83 -1.65 22.05
CA PRO A 205 6.08 -2.45 20.85
C PRO A 205 6.84 -1.72 19.74
N GLY A 206 6.60 -0.41 19.57
CA GLY A 206 7.34 0.42 18.63
C GLY A 206 8.81 0.57 19.01
N PHE A 207 9.11 0.82 20.29
CA PHE A 207 10.49 0.85 20.78
C PHE A 207 11.20 -0.50 20.62
N LEU A 208 10.52 -1.60 20.90
CA LEU A 208 11.06 -2.95 20.71
C LEU A 208 11.38 -3.21 19.24
N TYR A 209 10.50 -2.81 18.32
CA TYR A 209 10.75 -2.94 16.89
C TYR A 209 11.96 -2.13 16.42
N VAL A 210 12.07 -0.87 16.86
CA VAL A 210 13.22 -0.02 16.53
C VAL A 210 14.52 -0.61 17.07
N ALA A 211 14.52 -1.08 18.32
CA ALA A 211 15.66 -1.78 18.91
C ALA A 211 16.03 -3.04 18.12
N TYR A 212 15.04 -3.84 17.73
CA TYR A 212 15.23 -5.02 16.88
C TYR A 212 15.84 -4.68 15.52
N TYR A 213 15.36 -3.64 14.85
CA TYR A 213 15.90 -3.17 13.57
C TYR A 213 17.40 -2.85 13.69
N PHE A 214 17.78 -2.05 14.69
CA PHE A 214 19.19 -1.70 14.91
C PHE A 214 20.04 -2.89 15.35
N TRP A 215 19.48 -3.79 16.16
CA TRP A 215 20.17 -5.01 16.58
C TRP A 215 20.50 -5.91 15.39
N ILE A 216 19.54 -6.15 14.48
CA ILE A 216 19.80 -6.90 13.24
C ILE A 216 20.87 -6.20 12.40
N LYS A 217 20.80 -4.88 12.28
CA LYS A 217 21.80 -4.10 11.51
C LYS A 217 23.20 -4.13 12.09
N PHE A 218 23.33 -4.22 13.40
CA PHE A 218 24.61 -4.28 14.07
C PHE A 218 25.25 -5.68 13.96
N ASN A 219 24.44 -6.74 14.07
CA ASN A 219 24.95 -8.11 14.17
C ASN A 219 25.10 -8.85 12.82
N TYR A 220 24.38 -8.44 11.78
CA TYR A 220 24.40 -9.15 10.49
C TYR A 220 24.92 -8.26 9.36
N ALA A 221 26.10 -8.61 8.86
CA ALA A 221 26.67 -8.01 7.65
C ALA A 221 25.84 -8.40 6.40
N GLY A 222 25.76 -7.50 5.42
CA GLY A 222 25.09 -7.77 4.14
C GLY A 222 23.56 -7.58 4.12
N VAL A 223 22.90 -7.39 5.26
CA VAL A 223 21.44 -7.18 5.28
C VAL A 223 21.06 -5.83 4.66
N GLU A 224 20.11 -5.81 3.72
CA GLU A 224 19.64 -4.63 2.97
C GLU A 224 19.27 -3.44 3.88
N ARG A 225 19.96 -2.30 3.76
CA ARG A 225 19.77 -1.12 4.61
C ARG A 225 18.66 -0.23 4.07
N ARG A 226 17.63 0.03 4.90
CA ARG A 226 16.58 1.01 4.59
C ARG A 226 16.98 2.44 4.92
N ILE A 227 17.83 2.60 5.94
CA ILE A 227 18.40 3.90 6.34
C ILE A 227 19.68 4.11 5.55
N ASN A 228 19.82 5.29 4.93
CA ASN A 228 21.01 5.65 4.18
C ASN A 228 22.16 5.96 5.15
N THR A 229 23.24 5.19 5.07
CA THR A 229 24.40 5.33 5.96
C THR A 229 25.33 6.48 5.60
N ASP A 230 25.22 6.99 4.37
CA ASP A 230 26.02 8.10 3.87
C ASP A 230 25.28 9.44 4.03
N LEU A 231 24.15 9.43 4.75
CA LEU A 231 23.33 10.60 4.98
C LEU A 231 23.96 11.52 6.02
N SER A 232 24.49 12.66 5.57
CA SER A 232 24.94 13.71 6.49
C SER A 232 23.76 14.33 7.25
N ILE A 233 24.02 14.95 8.41
CA ILE A 233 23.00 15.68 9.18
C ILE A 233 22.38 16.78 8.32
N LEU A 234 23.18 17.50 7.53
CA LEU A 234 22.69 18.56 6.65
C LEU A 234 21.76 18.00 5.57
N ASP A 235 22.10 16.86 4.96
CA ASP A 235 21.26 16.23 3.94
C ASP A 235 19.97 15.69 4.54
N PHE A 236 20.01 15.16 5.76
CA PHE A 236 18.82 14.76 6.50
C PHE A 236 17.88 15.95 6.73
N LEU A 237 18.39 17.08 7.20
CA LEU A 237 17.59 18.29 7.43
C LEU A 237 16.98 18.83 6.11
N LYS A 238 17.75 18.87 5.02
CA LYS A 238 17.24 19.21 3.69
C LYS A 238 16.11 18.27 3.28
N LYS A 239 16.30 16.95 3.45
CA LYS A 239 15.29 15.95 3.09
C LYS A 239 14.03 16.08 3.94
N ILE A 240 14.13 16.35 5.25
CA ILE A 240 12.96 16.64 6.09
C ILE A 240 12.14 17.78 5.53
N LEU A 241 12.78 18.88 5.07
CA LEU A 241 12.06 20.02 4.50
C LEU A 241 11.40 19.70 3.16
N LEU A 242 11.99 18.81 2.35
CA LEU A 242 11.44 18.38 1.07
C LEU A 242 10.24 17.44 1.21
N GLN A 243 10.11 16.70 2.32
CA GLN A 243 9.00 15.74 2.50
C GLN A 243 7.62 16.43 2.49
N PRO A 244 7.35 17.50 3.27
CA PRO A 244 6.08 18.22 3.18
C PRO A 244 5.81 18.80 1.79
N ILE A 245 6.84 19.33 1.11
CA ILE A 245 6.68 19.96 -0.20
C ILE A 245 6.27 18.92 -1.25
N SER A 246 7.02 17.82 -1.34
CA SER A 246 6.68 16.71 -2.25
C SER A 246 5.33 16.09 -1.91
N PHE A 247 4.99 15.97 -0.63
CA PHE A 247 3.68 15.48 -0.20
C PHE A 247 2.55 16.39 -0.68
N ILE A 248 2.64 17.70 -0.45
CA ILE A 248 1.60 18.65 -0.87
C ILE A 248 1.44 18.64 -2.39
N GLU A 249 2.55 18.65 -3.13
CA GLU A 249 2.54 18.57 -4.59
C GLU A 249 1.83 17.29 -5.07
N SER A 250 2.18 16.14 -4.49
CA SER A 250 1.60 14.85 -4.87
C SER A 250 0.16 14.66 -4.42
N ALA A 251 -0.25 15.27 -3.30
CA ALA A 251 -1.55 15.05 -2.67
C ALA A 251 -2.63 16.07 -3.08
N LEU A 252 -2.24 17.33 -3.25
CA LEU A 252 -3.14 18.46 -3.50
C LEU A 252 -2.73 19.27 -4.73
N GLY A 253 -1.48 19.14 -5.17
CA GLY A 253 -0.92 19.83 -6.31
C GLY A 253 -1.31 19.21 -7.66
N PRO A 254 -0.70 19.70 -8.76
CA PRO A 254 -1.06 19.31 -10.12
C PRO A 254 -0.97 17.81 -10.36
N SER A 255 0.01 17.11 -9.77
CA SER A 255 0.18 15.67 -9.92
C SER A 255 -1.05 14.87 -9.51
N TYR A 256 -1.71 15.24 -8.40
CA TYR A 256 -2.93 14.55 -8.00
C TYR A 256 -4.08 14.76 -8.98
N TRP A 257 -4.29 15.99 -9.43
CA TRP A 257 -5.37 16.31 -10.36
C TRP A 257 -5.18 15.66 -11.71
N LEU A 258 -3.93 15.61 -12.21
CA LEU A 258 -3.58 14.85 -13.41
C LEU A 258 -3.86 13.36 -13.22
N LYS A 259 -3.48 12.78 -12.08
CA LYS A 259 -3.78 11.38 -11.77
C LYS A 259 -5.28 11.12 -11.76
N ALA A 260 -6.06 11.97 -11.09
CA ALA A 260 -7.51 11.84 -11.02
C ALA A 260 -8.14 11.95 -12.41
N PHE A 261 -7.71 12.90 -13.23
CA PHE A 261 -8.17 13.08 -14.60
C PHE A 261 -7.91 11.84 -15.47
N TYR A 262 -6.65 11.38 -15.56
CA TYR A 262 -6.30 10.22 -16.38
C TYR A 262 -6.86 8.90 -15.83
N ALA A 263 -7.06 8.80 -14.52
CA ALA A 263 -7.79 7.70 -13.93
C ALA A 263 -9.23 7.68 -14.45
N ILE A 264 -9.94 8.82 -14.41
CA ILE A 264 -11.32 8.92 -14.91
C ILE A 264 -11.39 8.56 -16.40
N GLU A 265 -10.42 8.98 -17.22
CA GLU A 265 -10.35 8.59 -18.63
C GLU A 265 -10.17 7.08 -18.85
N SER A 266 -9.62 6.35 -17.87
CA SER A 266 -9.41 4.91 -17.92
C SER A 266 -10.65 4.09 -17.52
N ILE A 267 -11.77 4.74 -17.18
CA ILE A 267 -13.00 4.07 -16.73
C ILE A 267 -13.65 3.28 -17.87
N SER A 268 -13.87 1.98 -17.64
CA SER A 268 -14.69 1.14 -18.51
C SER A 268 -16.18 1.45 -18.38
N LEU A 269 -16.97 1.02 -19.38
CA LEU A 269 -18.42 1.19 -19.36
C LEU A 269 -19.07 0.56 -18.10
N VAL A 270 -18.60 -0.62 -17.68
CA VAL A 270 -19.13 -1.30 -16.48
C VAL A 270 -18.83 -0.50 -15.22
N SER A 271 -17.59 -0.02 -15.06
CA SER A 271 -17.20 0.86 -13.95
C SER A 271 -18.02 2.14 -13.93
N MET A 272 -18.26 2.75 -15.10
CA MET A 272 -19.07 3.96 -15.23
C MET A 272 -20.50 3.74 -14.73
N ILE A 273 -21.13 2.62 -15.09
CA ILE A 273 -22.47 2.27 -14.63
C ILE A 273 -22.48 2.10 -13.11
N ILE A 274 -21.50 1.39 -12.53
CA ILE A 274 -21.42 1.18 -11.09
C ILE A 274 -21.21 2.51 -10.35
N VAL A 275 -20.28 3.35 -10.83
CA VAL A 275 -20.05 4.69 -10.30
C VAL A 275 -21.34 5.51 -10.35
N ALA A 276 -22.07 5.50 -11.46
CA ALA A 276 -23.35 6.22 -11.59
C ALA A 276 -24.38 5.73 -10.57
N VAL A 277 -24.53 4.41 -10.38
CA VAL A 277 -25.45 3.82 -9.39
C VAL A 277 -25.08 4.21 -7.97
N ILE A 278 -23.80 4.08 -7.59
CA ILE A 278 -23.30 4.49 -6.25
C ILE A 278 -23.54 5.99 -6.05
N SER A 279 -23.31 6.80 -7.09
CA SER A 279 -23.49 8.25 -7.05
C SER A 279 -24.94 8.63 -6.82
N VAL A 280 -25.88 8.08 -7.60
CA VAL A 280 -27.31 8.29 -7.42
C VAL A 280 -27.73 7.92 -6.00
N PHE A 281 -27.30 6.76 -5.51
CA PHE A 281 -27.57 6.34 -4.14
C PHE A 281 -27.02 7.33 -3.10
N ALA A 282 -25.78 7.79 -3.27
CA ALA A 282 -25.16 8.78 -2.38
C ALA A 282 -25.92 10.12 -2.39
N PHE A 283 -26.33 10.62 -3.55
CA PHE A 283 -27.13 11.84 -3.68
C PHE A 283 -28.50 11.72 -3.00
N LEU A 284 -29.16 10.55 -3.10
CA LEU A 284 -30.44 10.29 -2.45
C LEU A 284 -30.32 10.16 -0.93
N LYS A 285 -29.20 9.61 -0.43
CA LYS A 285 -29.00 9.35 1.00
C LYS A 285 -28.19 10.42 1.73
N VAL A 286 -27.67 11.44 1.05
CA VAL A 286 -26.79 12.47 1.66
C VAL A 286 -27.41 13.15 2.88
N LYS A 287 -28.72 13.37 2.89
CA LYS A 287 -29.43 13.98 4.04
C LYS A 287 -29.46 13.11 5.29
N LYS A 288 -29.16 11.80 5.15
CA LYS A 288 -29.05 10.85 6.27
C LYS A 288 -27.63 10.80 6.84
N ILE A 289 -26.64 11.36 6.15
CA ILE A 289 -25.28 11.47 6.65
C ILE A 289 -25.29 12.52 7.77
N SER A 290 -24.63 12.17 8.85
CA SER A 290 -24.50 12.99 10.04
C SER A 290 -23.82 14.32 9.74
N LYS A 291 -24.18 15.34 10.51
CA LYS A 291 -23.59 16.68 10.40
C LYS A 291 -22.09 16.66 10.70
N ILE A 292 -21.42 17.76 10.34
CA ILE A 292 -20.00 17.96 10.62
C ILE A 292 -19.74 17.71 12.12
N PRO A 293 -18.80 16.80 12.46
CA PRO A 293 -18.50 16.49 13.84
C PRO A 293 -17.73 17.64 14.50
N LEU A 294 -17.76 17.69 15.83
CA LEU A 294 -16.79 18.48 16.57
C LEU A 294 -15.40 17.84 16.40
N LEU A 295 -14.42 18.66 16.03
CA LEU A 295 -13.05 18.21 15.80
C LEU A 295 -12.43 17.63 17.09
N SER A 296 -12.08 16.34 17.06
CA SER A 296 -11.32 15.72 18.15
C SER A 296 -9.87 16.21 18.11
N LYS A 297 -9.50 17.08 19.06
CA LYS A 297 -8.14 17.63 19.17
C LYS A 297 -7.08 16.54 19.42
N SER A 298 -7.41 15.52 20.21
CA SER A 298 -6.49 14.41 20.48
C SER A 298 -6.24 13.58 19.22
N LEU A 299 -7.30 13.27 18.45
CA LEU A 299 -7.17 12.58 17.18
C LEU A 299 -6.37 13.39 16.16
N LEU A 300 -6.64 14.70 16.04
CA LEU A 300 -5.87 15.58 15.16
C LEU A 300 -4.39 15.57 15.52
N ALA A 301 -4.05 15.74 16.81
CA ALA A 301 -2.67 15.71 17.28
C ALA A 301 -1.98 14.37 16.97
N GLY A 302 -2.69 13.25 17.15
CA GLY A 302 -2.19 11.92 16.80
C GLY A 302 -1.91 11.76 15.30
N LEU A 303 -2.88 12.10 14.45
CA LEU A 303 -2.73 11.95 12.99
C LEU A 303 -1.67 12.89 12.40
N VAL A 304 -1.56 14.13 12.90
CA VAL A 304 -0.48 15.04 12.53
C VAL A 304 0.88 14.47 12.96
N SER A 305 0.95 13.87 14.16
CA SER A 305 2.17 13.21 14.63
C SER A 305 2.55 12.03 13.75
N VAL A 306 1.58 11.19 13.32
CA VAL A 306 1.83 10.11 12.35
C VAL A 306 2.44 10.66 11.06
N LEU A 307 1.88 11.75 10.52
CA LEU A 307 2.37 12.37 9.29
C LEU A 307 3.80 12.91 9.43
N ILE A 308 4.07 13.69 10.48
CA ILE A 308 5.41 14.26 10.73
C ILE A 308 6.46 13.17 10.95
N LEU A 309 6.12 12.13 11.72
CA LEU A 309 7.03 11.00 11.94
C LEU A 309 7.29 10.22 10.65
N SER A 310 6.31 10.12 9.75
CA SER A 310 6.50 9.49 8.45
C SER A 310 7.47 10.28 7.56
N PHE A 311 7.44 11.62 7.62
CA PHE A 311 8.42 12.47 6.94
C PHE A 311 9.83 12.25 7.49
N GLY A 312 9.98 12.16 8.82
CA GLY A 312 11.25 11.81 9.45
C GLY A 312 11.77 10.45 8.97
N MET A 313 10.88 9.44 8.95
CA MET A 313 11.22 8.09 8.47
C MET A 313 11.68 8.10 7.01
N TYR A 314 10.95 8.74 6.09
CA TYR A 314 11.33 8.80 4.68
C TYR A 314 12.60 9.64 4.44
N ALA A 315 12.81 10.71 5.20
CA ALA A 315 14.04 11.48 5.13
C ALA A 315 15.29 10.63 5.48
N LEU A 316 15.18 9.71 6.46
CA LEU A 316 16.25 8.77 6.82
C LEU A 316 16.60 7.77 5.71
N THR A 317 15.65 7.47 4.81
CA THR A 317 15.91 6.55 3.68
C THR A 317 16.77 7.18 2.59
N GLY A 318 16.87 8.51 2.57
CA GLY A 318 17.71 9.25 1.65
C GLY A 318 17.18 9.38 0.21
N LEU A 319 16.12 8.68 -0.19
CA LEU A 319 15.71 8.59 -1.62
C LEU A 319 14.19 8.55 -1.88
N TYR A 320 13.33 8.49 -0.85
CA TYR A 320 11.88 8.46 -1.07
C TYR A 320 11.26 9.85 -0.94
N SER A 321 10.98 10.49 -2.06
CA SER A 321 10.00 11.58 -2.12
C SER A 321 8.59 11.02 -2.32
N HIS A 322 7.59 11.78 -1.93
CA HIS A 322 6.21 11.43 -2.28
C HIS A 322 5.97 11.65 -3.77
N SER A 323 5.20 10.76 -4.39
CA SER A 323 4.82 10.80 -5.81
C SER A 323 3.35 10.39 -5.94
N ALA A 324 2.60 11.04 -6.82
CA ALA A 324 1.25 10.60 -7.17
C ALA A 324 1.26 9.41 -8.13
N PHE A 325 2.20 9.39 -9.08
CA PHE A 325 2.36 8.33 -10.08
C PHE A 325 3.39 7.29 -9.62
N ASN A 326 3.59 6.24 -10.42
CA ASN A 326 4.50 5.11 -10.21
C ASN A 326 4.19 4.26 -8.96
N LEU A 327 4.83 3.10 -8.85
CA LEU A 327 4.69 2.21 -7.68
C LEU A 327 5.16 2.85 -6.36
N GLY A 328 5.90 3.96 -6.41
CA GLY A 328 6.35 4.75 -5.26
C GLY A 328 5.22 5.51 -4.55
N ASN A 329 4.04 5.63 -5.17
CA ASN A 329 2.89 6.31 -4.57
C ASN A 329 2.38 5.65 -3.26
N ARG A 330 2.77 4.40 -3.00
CA ARG A 330 2.58 3.72 -1.70
C ARG A 330 3.10 4.52 -0.51
N SER A 331 4.06 5.42 -0.73
CA SER A 331 4.60 6.30 0.32
C SER A 331 3.61 7.33 0.84
N THR A 332 2.54 7.64 0.10
CA THR A 332 1.54 8.64 0.48
C THR A 332 0.49 8.10 1.46
N VAL A 333 0.55 6.82 1.84
CA VAL A 333 -0.45 6.16 2.72
C VAL A 333 -0.65 6.87 4.07
N TYR A 334 0.41 7.40 4.67
CA TYR A 334 0.32 8.21 5.90
C TYR A 334 -0.48 9.49 5.68
N GLY A 335 -0.20 10.15 4.56
CA GLY A 335 -0.88 11.35 4.12
C GLY A 335 -2.34 11.12 3.77
N SER A 336 -2.66 10.01 3.10
CA SER A 336 -4.05 9.64 2.79
C SER A 336 -4.89 9.42 4.03
N LEU A 337 -4.33 8.87 5.12
CA LEU A 337 -5.05 8.78 6.39
C LEU A 337 -5.44 10.18 6.91
N PHE A 338 -4.49 11.12 6.85
CA PHE A 338 -4.73 12.48 7.29
C PHE A 338 -5.73 13.21 6.36
N ILE A 339 -5.59 13.07 5.04
CA ILE A 339 -6.51 13.65 4.06
C ILE A 339 -7.91 13.09 4.22
N ALA A 340 -8.07 11.76 4.35
CA ALA A 340 -9.36 11.13 4.60
C ALA A 340 -10.01 11.70 5.87
N PHE A 341 -9.24 11.88 6.94
CA PHE A 341 -9.71 12.54 8.15
C PHE A 341 -10.15 13.98 7.92
N LEU A 342 -9.36 14.80 7.21
CA LEU A 342 -9.72 16.19 6.90
C LEU A 342 -10.99 16.25 6.04
N LEU A 343 -11.08 15.45 4.98
CA LEU A 343 -12.24 15.38 4.09
C LEU A 343 -13.50 15.04 4.87
N VAL A 344 -13.48 13.97 5.68
CA VAL A 344 -14.66 13.56 6.46
C VAL A 344 -14.97 14.52 7.59
N THR A 345 -13.98 15.17 8.19
CA THR A 345 -14.23 16.11 9.28
C THR A 345 -14.84 17.40 8.75
N PHE A 346 -14.34 17.95 7.65
CA PHE A 346 -14.73 19.29 7.19
C PHE A 346 -15.80 19.30 6.10
N LEU A 347 -15.99 18.22 5.33
CA LEU A 347 -17.02 18.24 4.29
C LEU A 347 -18.44 18.18 4.88
N PRO A 348 -19.32 19.13 4.50
CA PRO A 348 -20.72 19.10 4.90
C PRO A 348 -21.47 17.95 4.22
N ALA A 349 -22.50 17.42 4.88
CA ALA A 349 -23.39 16.41 4.31
C ALA A 349 -24.37 17.05 3.31
N ASN A 350 -23.88 17.45 2.14
CA ASN A 350 -24.68 18.05 1.08
C ASN A 350 -24.29 17.52 -0.32
N LYS A 351 -25.13 17.82 -1.31
CA LYS A 351 -24.93 17.35 -2.69
C LYS A 351 -23.61 17.84 -3.31
N LYS A 352 -23.12 19.03 -2.95
CA LYS A 352 -21.84 19.57 -3.46
C LYS A 352 -20.66 18.73 -2.96
N SER A 353 -20.64 18.36 -1.68
CA SER A 353 -19.61 17.47 -1.13
C SER A 353 -19.64 16.08 -1.75
N VAL A 354 -20.84 15.54 -2.04
CA VAL A 354 -20.97 14.26 -2.76
C VAL A 354 -20.38 14.37 -4.16
N ALA A 355 -20.71 15.43 -4.92
CA ALA A 355 -20.12 15.67 -6.24
C ALA A 355 -18.59 15.83 -6.17
N PHE A 356 -18.09 16.51 -5.14
CA PHE A 356 -16.66 16.65 -4.92
C PHE A 356 -15.98 15.29 -4.67
N LEU A 357 -16.49 14.49 -3.72
CA LEU A 357 -15.98 13.13 -3.45
C LEU A 357 -16.10 12.20 -4.66
N LEU A 358 -17.09 12.41 -5.52
CA LEU A 358 -17.22 11.67 -6.76
C LEU A 358 -16.02 11.91 -7.69
N ILE A 359 -15.62 13.18 -7.85
CA ILE A 359 -14.54 13.59 -8.76
C ILE A 359 -13.17 13.23 -8.21
N VAL A 360 -12.93 13.49 -6.92
CA VAL A 360 -11.58 13.28 -6.34
C VAL A 360 -11.34 11.83 -5.91
N PHE A 361 -12.40 11.08 -5.60
CA PHE A 361 -12.26 9.74 -5.05
C PHE A 361 -12.97 8.67 -5.87
N LEU A 362 -14.31 8.74 -5.97
CA LEU A 362 -15.08 7.58 -6.47
C LEU A 362 -14.73 7.24 -7.92
N ALA A 363 -14.80 8.20 -8.83
CA ALA A 363 -14.50 7.94 -10.24
C ALA A 363 -13.02 7.57 -10.45
N PRO A 364 -12.03 8.29 -9.88
CA PRO A 364 -10.63 7.87 -9.98
C PRO A 364 -10.34 6.45 -9.46
N VAL A 365 -10.95 6.01 -8.35
CA VAL A 365 -10.73 4.65 -7.82
C VAL A 365 -11.17 3.58 -8.82
N PHE A 366 -12.33 3.76 -9.45
CA PHE A 366 -12.83 2.83 -10.45
C PHE A 366 -12.00 2.87 -11.75
N GLY A 367 -11.56 4.06 -12.14
CA GLY A 367 -10.68 4.24 -13.30
C GLY A 367 -9.31 3.59 -13.11
N LEU A 368 -8.70 3.75 -11.93
CA LEU A 368 -7.45 3.08 -11.59
C LEU A 368 -7.65 1.57 -11.55
N SER A 369 -8.74 1.07 -10.95
CA SER A 369 -9.05 -0.36 -10.97
C SER A 369 -9.04 -0.95 -12.39
N ASP A 370 -9.69 -0.28 -13.34
CA ASP A 370 -9.73 -0.73 -14.73
C ASP A 370 -8.35 -0.64 -15.40
N HIS A 371 -7.61 0.43 -15.13
CA HIS A 371 -6.23 0.58 -15.61
C HIS A 371 -5.32 -0.57 -15.14
N TRP A 372 -5.36 -0.92 -13.85
CA TRP A 372 -4.57 -2.02 -13.28
C TRP A 372 -4.95 -3.38 -13.85
N LYS A 373 -6.25 -3.65 -14.04
CA LYS A 373 -6.72 -4.90 -14.66
C LYS A 373 -6.30 -5.00 -16.13
N SER A 374 -6.45 -3.92 -16.90
CA SER A 374 -6.03 -3.86 -18.30
C SER A 374 -4.52 -4.09 -18.42
N TRP A 375 -3.73 -3.47 -17.55
CA TRP A 375 -2.29 -3.66 -17.52
C TRP A 375 -1.88 -5.10 -17.19
N ASN A 376 -2.52 -5.72 -16.21
CA ASN A 376 -2.28 -7.14 -15.89
C ASN A 376 -2.58 -8.06 -17.08
N THR A 377 -3.67 -7.80 -17.81
CA THR A 377 -3.97 -8.54 -19.05
C THR A 377 -2.86 -8.38 -20.08
N ASN A 378 -2.37 -7.16 -20.29
CA ASN A 378 -1.24 -6.92 -21.20
C ASN A 378 0.04 -7.65 -20.75
N GLN A 379 0.39 -7.58 -19.47
CA GLN A 379 1.57 -8.27 -18.94
C GLN A 379 1.49 -9.79 -19.13
N LYS A 380 0.32 -10.39 -18.90
CA LYS A 380 0.11 -11.82 -19.14
C LYS A 380 0.35 -12.21 -20.59
N ILE A 381 -0.19 -11.43 -21.54
CA ILE A 381 0.01 -11.66 -22.98
C ILE A 381 1.50 -11.56 -23.32
N VAL A 382 2.19 -10.54 -22.82
CA VAL A 382 3.64 -10.36 -23.07
C VAL A 382 4.45 -11.51 -22.49
N ILE A 383 4.18 -11.93 -21.25
CA ILE A 383 4.89 -13.04 -20.59
C ILE A 383 4.63 -14.36 -21.32
N GLU A 384 3.39 -14.62 -21.73
CA GLU A 384 3.04 -15.83 -22.49
C GLU A 384 3.74 -15.86 -23.84
N ASN A 385 3.80 -14.74 -24.54
CA ASN A 385 4.55 -14.61 -25.78
C ASN A 385 6.05 -14.88 -25.58
N ILE A 386 6.65 -14.36 -24.51
CA ILE A 386 8.06 -14.62 -24.17
C ILE A 386 8.30 -16.11 -23.92
N ARG A 387 7.47 -16.75 -23.10
CA ARG A 387 7.59 -18.18 -22.75
C ARG A 387 7.49 -19.10 -23.96
N ASN A 388 6.65 -18.74 -24.93
CA ASN A 388 6.35 -19.55 -26.10
C ASN A 388 7.22 -19.22 -27.33
N ASN A 389 8.06 -18.18 -27.26
CA ASN A 389 8.90 -17.76 -28.38
C ASN A 389 10.11 -18.71 -28.56
N GLN A 390 10.15 -19.40 -29.71
CA GLN A 390 11.24 -20.33 -30.03
C GLN A 390 12.53 -19.60 -30.43
N ASP A 391 12.42 -18.41 -31.01
CA ASP A 391 13.58 -17.61 -31.40
C ASP A 391 14.38 -17.18 -30.16
N LEU A 392 13.71 -16.85 -29.05
CA LEU A 392 14.38 -16.54 -27.78
C LEU A 392 15.21 -17.72 -27.24
N LYS A 393 14.74 -18.95 -27.45
CA LYS A 393 15.44 -20.19 -27.07
C LYS A 393 16.60 -20.53 -28.01
N ALA A 394 16.53 -20.08 -29.26
CA ALA A 394 17.57 -20.28 -30.25
C ALA A 394 18.76 -19.31 -30.10
N ILE A 395 18.64 -18.27 -29.27
CA ILE A 395 19.75 -17.33 -29.01
C ILE A 395 20.94 -18.09 -28.43
N GLU A 396 22.14 -17.83 -28.95
CA GLU A 396 23.39 -18.43 -28.48
C GLU A 396 23.72 -17.98 -27.04
N HIS A 397 24.30 -18.88 -26.26
CA HIS A 397 24.56 -18.66 -24.83
C HIS A 397 25.36 -17.36 -24.56
N ASP A 398 26.40 -17.09 -25.33
CA ASP A 398 27.27 -15.92 -25.08
C ASP A 398 26.71 -14.59 -25.62
N SER A 399 25.45 -14.58 -26.09
CA SER A 399 24.77 -13.38 -26.56
C SER A 399 24.24 -12.51 -25.42
N THR A 400 23.97 -11.23 -25.75
CA THR A 400 23.22 -10.31 -24.89
C THR A 400 21.85 -10.04 -25.50
N LEU A 401 20.79 -10.38 -24.78
CA LEU A 401 19.41 -10.07 -25.17
C LEU A 401 19.07 -8.65 -24.73
N ILE A 402 18.77 -7.79 -25.70
CA ILE A 402 18.35 -6.40 -25.48
C ILE A 402 16.83 -6.31 -25.61
N ILE A 403 16.17 -5.82 -24.56
CA ILE A 403 14.71 -5.67 -24.50
C ILE A 403 14.34 -4.20 -24.63
N THR A 404 13.39 -3.91 -25.50
CA THR A 404 12.84 -2.56 -25.71
C THR A 404 11.33 -2.57 -25.57
N GLY A 405 10.76 -1.48 -25.04
CA GLY A 405 9.31 -1.35 -24.85
C GLY A 405 8.81 -2.07 -23.59
N ASN A 406 7.51 -1.93 -23.29
CA ASN A 406 6.87 -2.52 -22.09
C ASN A 406 7.59 -2.20 -20.76
N ILE A 407 8.25 -1.04 -20.69
CA ILE A 407 9.02 -0.60 -19.51
C ILE A 407 8.09 -0.27 -18.34
N TYR A 408 6.97 0.39 -18.63
CA TYR A 408 5.91 0.73 -17.68
C TYR A 408 4.56 0.85 -18.39
N SER A 409 3.47 0.64 -17.65
CA SER A 409 2.16 1.18 -17.99
C SER A 409 2.19 2.71 -17.96
N LYS A 410 1.44 3.34 -18.86
CA LYS A 410 1.23 4.80 -18.85
C LYS A 410 -0.17 5.14 -18.37
N LEU A 411 -0.28 6.00 -17.35
CA LEU A 411 -1.53 6.65 -16.98
C LEU A 411 -1.51 8.06 -17.59
N GLY A 412 -2.18 8.21 -18.74
CA GLY A 412 -2.00 9.39 -19.60
C GLY A 412 -0.58 9.43 -20.17
N SER A 413 0.15 10.51 -19.90
CA SER A 413 1.56 10.66 -20.34
C SER A 413 2.59 10.18 -19.31
N TYR A 414 2.15 9.75 -18.12
CA TYR A 414 3.04 9.48 -16.98
C TYR A 414 3.25 7.98 -16.77
N ALA A 415 4.50 7.59 -16.46
CA ALA A 415 4.81 6.23 -16.05
C ALA A 415 4.10 5.90 -14.73
N HIS A 416 3.37 4.78 -14.69
CA HIS A 416 2.50 4.45 -13.55
C HIS A 416 2.72 3.05 -12.95
N ILE A 417 2.82 2.01 -13.77
CA ILE A 417 3.04 0.64 -13.27
C ILE A 417 4.27 0.06 -13.95
N GLU A 418 5.35 -0.09 -13.21
CA GLU A 418 6.61 -0.64 -13.71
C GLU A 418 6.48 -2.12 -14.15
N PHE A 419 7.22 -2.47 -15.20
CA PHE A 419 7.32 -3.85 -15.69
C PHE A 419 8.77 -4.19 -16.08
N PHE A 420 9.22 -3.87 -17.29
CA PHE A 420 10.62 -4.11 -17.70
C PHE A 420 11.59 -2.99 -17.30
N SER A 421 11.16 -1.99 -16.53
CA SER A 421 12.05 -0.97 -15.99
C SER A 421 13.00 -1.47 -14.90
N MET A 422 12.78 -2.66 -14.35
CA MET A 422 13.54 -3.19 -13.23
C MET A 422 14.35 -4.41 -13.68
N PRO A 423 15.69 -4.37 -13.62
CA PRO A 423 16.54 -5.43 -14.16
C PRO A 423 16.27 -6.82 -13.56
N TRP A 424 15.99 -6.90 -12.25
CA TRP A 424 15.68 -8.17 -11.60
C TRP A 424 14.34 -8.77 -12.05
N ASN A 425 13.36 -7.94 -12.40
CA ASN A 425 12.08 -8.43 -12.92
C ASN A 425 12.21 -8.90 -14.36
N VAL A 426 13.00 -8.18 -15.17
CA VAL A 426 13.36 -8.60 -16.52
C VAL A 426 14.02 -9.98 -16.47
N ARG A 427 15.04 -10.14 -15.62
CA ARG A 427 15.71 -11.43 -15.43
C ARG A 427 14.72 -12.53 -15.02
N ALA A 428 13.89 -12.28 -14.02
CA ALA A 428 12.92 -13.27 -13.52
C ALA A 428 11.89 -13.73 -14.56
N ILE A 429 11.55 -12.88 -15.54
CA ILE A 429 10.59 -13.21 -16.59
C ILE A 429 11.25 -13.96 -17.75
N PHE A 430 12.48 -13.60 -18.11
CA PHE A 430 13.16 -14.15 -19.28
C PHE A 430 14.08 -15.33 -18.99
N GLU A 431 14.53 -15.54 -17.74
CA GLU A 431 15.59 -16.53 -17.41
C GLU A 431 15.32 -17.95 -17.91
N ASP A 432 14.05 -18.39 -17.91
CA ASP A 432 13.67 -19.73 -18.37
C ASP A 432 13.29 -19.78 -19.86
N SER A 433 13.31 -18.64 -20.55
CA SER A 433 12.83 -18.48 -21.94
C SER A 433 13.95 -18.15 -22.94
N THR A 434 15.19 -17.94 -22.49
CA THR A 434 16.34 -17.68 -23.35
C THR A 434 17.62 -18.30 -22.80
N ASN A 435 18.55 -18.67 -23.67
CA ASN A 435 19.89 -19.10 -23.27
C ASN A 435 20.88 -17.92 -23.14
N ALA A 436 20.48 -16.70 -23.49
CA ALA A 436 21.35 -15.53 -23.46
C ALA A 436 21.94 -15.31 -22.05
N LYS A 437 23.26 -15.17 -21.99
CA LYS A 437 24.01 -14.94 -20.75
C LYS A 437 23.62 -13.63 -20.06
N ASN A 438 23.38 -12.58 -20.84
CA ASN A 438 23.00 -11.26 -20.34
C ASN A 438 21.64 -10.87 -20.89
N ILE A 439 20.77 -10.34 -20.02
CA ILE A 439 19.44 -9.87 -20.39
C ILE A 439 19.30 -8.44 -19.85
N VAL A 440 19.16 -7.47 -20.75
CA VAL A 440 19.17 -6.05 -20.41
C VAL A 440 17.99 -5.35 -21.07
N ALA A 441 17.23 -4.59 -20.29
CA ALA A 441 16.21 -3.70 -20.83
C ALA A 441 16.77 -2.29 -21.06
N LEU A 442 16.53 -1.72 -22.24
CA LEU A 442 16.86 -0.33 -22.52
C LEU A 442 15.84 0.59 -21.84
N THR A 443 16.18 1.01 -20.63
CA THR A 443 15.43 2.03 -19.90
C THR A 443 15.90 3.43 -20.32
N PRO A 444 15.10 4.49 -20.07
CA PRO A 444 15.52 5.87 -20.34
C PRO A 444 16.77 6.33 -19.56
N TYR A 445 17.22 5.54 -18.59
CA TYR A 445 18.39 5.83 -17.77
C TYR A 445 19.67 5.22 -18.33
N VAL A 446 19.57 4.23 -19.22
CA VAL A 446 20.73 3.50 -19.75
C VAL A 446 21.63 4.45 -20.55
N VAL A 447 22.91 4.46 -20.22
CA VAL A 447 23.96 5.23 -20.89
C VAL A 447 25.07 4.30 -21.36
N VAL A 448 25.79 4.69 -22.41
CA VAL A 448 26.99 3.98 -22.85
C VAL A 448 28.21 4.64 -22.20
N ILE A 449 28.97 3.88 -21.42
CA ILE A 449 30.22 4.35 -20.79
C ILE A 449 31.31 3.31 -21.02
N ASN A 450 32.41 3.70 -21.67
CA ASN A 450 33.58 2.84 -21.95
C ASN A 450 33.18 1.47 -22.52
N ASP A 451 32.34 1.48 -23.56
CA ASP A 451 31.80 0.30 -24.26
C ASP A 451 30.80 -0.57 -23.49
N TYR A 452 30.38 -0.16 -22.28
CA TYR A 452 29.33 -0.84 -21.51
C TYR A 452 27.99 -0.09 -21.58
N LEU A 453 26.89 -0.86 -21.61
CA LEU A 453 25.55 -0.35 -21.32
C LEU A 453 25.34 -0.32 -19.81
N ILE A 454 25.33 0.87 -19.22
CA ILE A 454 25.21 1.04 -17.78
C ILE A 454 23.84 1.64 -17.47
N ASP A 455 23.09 1.00 -16.56
CA ASP A 455 21.92 1.62 -15.93
C ASP A 455 22.37 2.29 -14.61
N PRO A 456 22.56 3.62 -14.58
CA PRO A 456 23.05 4.33 -13.40
C PRO A 456 22.02 4.34 -12.26
N LYS A 457 20.74 4.07 -12.52
CA LYS A 457 19.70 3.99 -11.49
C LYS A 457 19.83 2.71 -10.67
N PHE A 458 20.23 1.61 -11.31
CA PHE A 458 20.32 0.29 -10.66
C PHE A 458 21.75 -0.26 -10.54
N GLY A 459 22.76 0.41 -11.12
CA GLY A 459 24.17 0.09 -10.97
C GLY A 459 24.65 -1.16 -11.74
N GLY A 460 23.92 -1.57 -12.79
CA GLY A 460 24.27 -2.73 -13.61
C GLY A 460 25.17 -2.37 -14.81
N LYS A 461 26.05 -3.30 -15.20
CA LYS A 461 26.86 -3.28 -16.42
C LYS A 461 26.42 -4.37 -17.39
#